data_AF-A0A1B6MF86-F1
#
_entry.id   AF-A0A1B6MF86-F1
#
_cell.length_a   1.000
_cell.length_b   1.000
_cell.length_c   1.000
_cell.angle_alpha   90.00
_cell.angle_beta   90.00
_cell.angle_gamma   90.00
#
_symmetry.space_group_name_H-M   'P 1'
#
loop_
_entity.id
_entity.type
_entity.pdbx_description
1 polymer ?
#
loop_
_entity_poly.entity_id
_entity_poly.type
_entity_poly.pdbx_seq_one_letter_code
_entity_poly.pdbx_strand_id
1 'polypeptide(L)'
;AEKLDKKLRENLRDTRNNLFTDSAQSTHFSFQRVMLIILDRNMDMATTLHHTWTYQALAHDVLDLSLNRVVVEEASGKSPKGGVRSKARACDLDNRDKFWTTHKGSPFPTVAEAIQEELEQYRSSEEEVKRLKASMGLDNESDAAISLMSDNTARLTTAVNSLPQLLEKKRLIDMHTTIATGILNAIKSRRLDTLFELEEKIMSKQSLDRPLMEILADPDTGSPEDKMRLFIIYYICSHTMSEVEYDRYCSALEAAGCDLRPLAYIKRWKAYAKMTANPNQYAGGGTKTVSMFSKLVSQGSSFVMEGVKNLVVKRHNLPVTRIVDELMEMRGGDDYRYFDPKQLRSTDVSQVPKNKTPFSEAIVFVIGGGNYIEYQNLVDYTRSKAGVAATPGSKRVIYGASTLNNAKEFLKQLSLLGQELH
;
A
#
# COMPACT_ATOMS: atom_id res chain seq x y z
N ALA A 1 10.28 -13.47 -19.72
CA ALA A 1 11.73 -13.55 -19.40
C ALA A 1 12.59 -13.71 -20.66
N GLU A 2 12.43 -14.78 -21.44
CA GLU A 2 13.28 -15.09 -22.62
C GLU A 2 13.40 -13.95 -23.65
N LYS A 3 12.28 -13.28 -24.00
CA LYS A 3 12.29 -12.12 -24.90
C LYS A 3 13.18 -10.98 -24.37
N LEU A 4 13.17 -10.75 -23.05
CA LEU A 4 13.98 -9.71 -22.42
C LEU A 4 15.46 -10.12 -22.38
N ASP A 5 15.76 -11.36 -22.02
CA ASP A 5 17.12 -11.91 -22.05
C ASP A 5 17.74 -11.79 -23.45
N LYS A 6 16.99 -12.19 -24.50
CA LYS A 6 17.41 -12.01 -25.90
C LYS A 6 17.75 -10.54 -26.20
N LYS A 7 16.85 -9.61 -25.85
CA LYS A 7 17.07 -8.17 -26.05
C LYS A 7 18.29 -7.63 -25.30
N LEU A 8 18.51 -8.08 -24.06
CA LEU A 8 19.67 -7.70 -23.25
C LEU A 8 20.97 -8.25 -23.85
N ARG A 9 20.99 -9.51 -24.31
CA ARG A 9 22.14 -10.12 -25.00
C ARG A 9 22.49 -9.39 -26.29
N GLU A 10 21.48 -9.05 -27.09
CA GLU A 10 21.67 -8.28 -28.33
C GLU A 10 22.29 -6.90 -28.04
N ASN A 11 21.80 -6.18 -27.02
CA ASN A 11 22.38 -4.89 -26.62
C ASN A 11 23.80 -5.03 -26.05
N LEU A 12 24.09 -6.06 -25.27
CA LEU A 12 25.42 -6.28 -24.71
C LEU A 12 26.45 -6.70 -25.76
N ARG A 13 26.02 -7.28 -26.89
CA ARG A 13 26.89 -7.60 -28.04
C ARG A 13 27.26 -6.34 -28.84
N ASP A 14 26.41 -5.33 -28.86
CA ASP A 14 26.67 -4.06 -29.54
C ASP A 14 27.57 -3.16 -28.69
N THR A 15 28.89 -3.33 -28.82
CA THR A 15 29.89 -2.55 -28.08
C THR A 15 29.92 -1.06 -28.41
N ARG A 16 29.25 -0.63 -29.49
CA ARG A 16 29.22 0.77 -29.93
C ARG A 16 27.99 1.53 -29.46
N ASN A 17 26.88 0.84 -29.16
CA ASN A 17 25.62 1.44 -28.76
C ASN A 17 24.93 0.66 -27.62
N ASN A 18 25.70 0.26 -26.62
CA ASN A 18 25.18 -0.47 -25.48
C ASN A 18 24.49 0.49 -24.48
N LEU A 19 23.25 0.18 -24.09
CA LEU A 19 22.47 0.91 -23.08
C LEU A 19 23.18 1.12 -21.73
N PHE A 20 24.27 0.39 -21.47
CA PHE A 20 25.03 0.46 -20.23
C PHE A 20 26.38 1.20 -20.34
N THR A 21 26.74 1.80 -21.49
CA THR A 21 28.02 2.50 -21.68
C THR A 21 28.19 3.78 -20.86
N ASP A 22 27.10 4.50 -20.57
CA ASP A 22 27.17 5.77 -19.81
C ASP A 22 27.64 5.60 -18.36
N SER A 23 27.51 4.39 -17.80
CA SER A 23 28.03 4.07 -16.47
C SER A 23 29.56 3.87 -16.42
N ALA A 24 30.23 3.83 -17.58
CA ALA A 24 31.68 3.70 -17.66
C ALA A 24 32.45 5.01 -17.39
N GLN A 25 31.79 6.17 -17.39
CA GLN A 25 32.41 7.46 -17.05
C GLN A 25 32.38 7.77 -15.54
N SER A 26 31.55 7.06 -14.76
CA SER A 26 31.63 7.11 -13.30
C SER A 26 32.66 6.10 -12.81
N THR A 27 33.69 6.58 -12.10
CA THR A 27 34.82 5.82 -11.52
C THR A 27 34.43 4.75 -10.48
N HIS A 28 33.13 4.45 -10.32
CA HIS A 28 32.62 3.37 -9.49
C HIS A 28 32.13 2.21 -10.35
N PHE A 29 33.05 1.33 -10.74
CA PHE A 29 32.65 -0.01 -11.20
C PHE A 29 31.91 -0.71 -10.05
N SER A 30 30.58 -0.73 -10.11
CA SER A 30 29.81 -1.61 -9.23
C SER A 30 30.08 -3.06 -9.67
N PHE A 31 30.93 -3.75 -8.92
CA PHE A 31 31.12 -5.20 -9.03
C PHE A 31 29.88 -5.98 -8.57
N GLN A 32 28.87 -5.29 -8.05
CA GLN A 32 27.65 -5.87 -7.51
C GLN A 32 26.64 -6.10 -8.62
N ARG A 33 26.38 -7.38 -8.92
CA ARG A 33 25.35 -7.76 -9.89
C ARG A 33 23.97 -7.44 -9.33
N VAL A 34 23.08 -6.95 -10.21
CA VAL A 34 21.66 -6.73 -9.90
C VAL A 34 20.86 -7.94 -10.36
N MET A 35 19.91 -8.41 -9.54
CA MET A 35 18.98 -9.48 -9.90
C MET A 35 17.68 -8.89 -10.47
N LEU A 36 17.21 -9.40 -11.60
CA LEU A 36 15.86 -9.11 -12.10
C LEU A 36 14.97 -10.33 -11.88
N ILE A 37 13.94 -10.17 -11.06
CA ILE A 37 12.93 -11.19 -10.75
C ILE A 37 11.66 -10.82 -11.51
N ILE A 38 11.22 -11.70 -12.42
CA ILE A 38 9.96 -11.53 -13.16
C ILE A 38 8.97 -12.54 -12.61
N LEU A 39 7.85 -12.04 -12.10
CA LEU A 39 6.80 -12.83 -11.49
C LEU A 39 5.52 -12.69 -12.29
N ASP A 40 4.66 -13.71 -12.22
CA ASP A 40 3.32 -13.69 -12.81
C ASP A 40 2.30 -13.57 -11.68
N ARG A 41 1.28 -12.71 -11.84
CA ARG A 41 0.24 -12.48 -10.83
C ARG A 41 -0.43 -13.78 -10.37
N ASN A 42 -0.48 -14.80 -11.23
CA ASN A 42 -1.00 -16.13 -10.91
C ASN A 42 -0.35 -16.80 -9.71
N MET A 43 0.83 -16.35 -9.27
CA MET A 43 1.47 -16.89 -8.08
C MET A 43 0.77 -16.52 -6.77
N ASP A 44 0.02 -15.42 -6.74
CA ASP A 44 -0.65 -14.91 -5.54
C ASP A 44 -1.81 -14.00 -5.96
N MET A 45 -3.03 -14.53 -5.94
CA MET A 45 -4.25 -13.76 -6.24
C MET A 45 -4.90 -13.17 -4.98
N ALA A 46 -4.54 -13.65 -3.79
CA ALA A 46 -5.22 -13.28 -2.56
C ALA A 46 -4.78 -11.90 -2.09
N THR A 47 -3.48 -11.58 -2.17
CA THR A 47 -2.94 -10.31 -1.68
C THR A 47 -3.57 -9.11 -2.39
N THR A 48 -3.83 -9.18 -3.70
CA THR A 48 -4.50 -8.08 -4.44
C THR A 48 -5.93 -7.81 -4.00
N LEU A 49 -6.60 -8.80 -3.39
CA LEU A 49 -7.97 -8.69 -2.90
C LEU A 49 -8.06 -8.39 -1.41
N HIS A 50 -6.96 -8.56 -0.67
CA HIS A 50 -6.89 -8.36 0.77
C HIS A 50 -7.18 -6.90 1.14
N HIS A 51 -8.00 -6.68 2.16
CA HIS A 51 -8.16 -5.36 2.76
C HIS A 51 -6.85 -4.92 3.41
N THR A 52 -6.62 -3.63 3.44
CA THR A 52 -5.31 -3.08 3.81
C THR A 52 -5.45 -2.19 5.02
N TRP A 53 -4.34 -2.00 5.74
CA TRP A 53 -4.33 -1.15 6.93
C TRP A 53 -3.25 -0.08 6.92
N THR A 54 -2.52 0.05 5.82
CA THR A 54 -1.49 1.09 5.64
C THR A 54 -2.06 2.25 4.85
N TYR A 55 -1.57 3.46 5.13
CA TYR A 55 -2.20 4.69 4.64
C TYR A 55 -2.28 4.76 3.10
N GLN A 56 -1.20 4.44 2.39
CA GLN A 56 -1.16 4.45 0.93
C GLN A 56 -2.05 3.39 0.31
N ALA A 57 -2.03 2.17 0.85
CA ALA A 57 -2.83 1.08 0.33
C ALA A 57 -4.33 1.32 0.56
N LEU A 58 -4.70 1.89 1.71
CA LEU A 58 -6.08 2.31 1.99
C LEU A 58 -6.53 3.43 1.05
N ALA A 59 -5.73 4.49 0.88
CA ALA A 59 -6.06 5.57 -0.05
C ALA A 59 -6.28 5.05 -1.48
N HIS A 60 -5.51 4.06 -1.91
CA HIS A 60 -5.67 3.40 -3.20
C HIS A 60 -6.90 2.52 -3.30
N ASP A 61 -7.24 1.78 -2.25
CA ASP A 61 -8.35 0.83 -2.25
C ASP A 61 -9.71 1.50 -2.07
N VAL A 62 -9.80 2.55 -1.24
CA VAL A 62 -11.09 3.15 -0.85
C VAL A 62 -11.34 4.54 -1.43
N LEU A 63 -10.31 5.24 -1.91
CA LEU A 63 -10.41 6.59 -2.48
C LEU A 63 -9.85 6.70 -3.91
N ASP A 64 -9.59 5.56 -4.57
CA ASP A 64 -9.11 5.48 -5.95
C ASP A 64 -7.87 6.36 -6.23
N LEU A 65 -6.84 6.28 -5.36
CA LEU A 65 -5.54 6.94 -5.59
C LEU A 65 -4.99 6.61 -6.98
N SER A 66 -4.82 7.61 -7.83
CA SER A 66 -4.25 7.41 -9.16
C SER A 66 -3.36 8.59 -9.53
N LEU A 67 -2.19 8.31 -10.13
CA LEU A 67 -1.22 9.33 -10.53
C LEU A 67 -0.89 10.33 -9.39
N ASN A 68 -0.72 9.81 -8.17
CA ASN A 68 -0.48 10.59 -6.95
C ASN A 68 -1.61 11.57 -6.59
N ARG A 69 -2.84 11.32 -7.03
CA ARG A 69 -4.00 12.17 -6.76
C ARG A 69 -5.14 11.36 -6.18
N VAL A 70 -5.80 11.93 -5.18
CA VAL A 70 -7.00 11.39 -4.54
C VAL A 70 -8.13 12.40 -4.66
N VAL A 71 -9.35 11.94 -4.89
CA VAL A 71 -10.53 12.78 -4.85
C VAL A 71 -11.40 12.33 -3.68
N VAL A 72 -11.55 13.21 -2.68
CA VAL A 72 -12.36 12.94 -1.49
C VAL A 72 -13.68 13.68 -1.61
N GLU A 73 -14.78 12.94 -1.47
CA GLU A 73 -16.10 13.56 -1.39
C GLU A 73 -16.34 14.09 0.03
N GLU A 74 -16.43 15.42 0.16
CA GLU A 74 -16.86 16.05 1.39
C GLU A 74 -18.38 16.22 1.37
N ALA A 75 -19.05 15.77 2.43
CA ALA A 75 -20.46 16.10 2.66
C ALA A 75 -20.56 17.59 2.98
N SER A 76 -20.77 18.43 1.96
CA SER A 76 -21.07 19.84 2.21
C SER A 76 -22.56 19.97 2.56
N GLY A 77 -22.85 20.81 3.56
CA GLY A 77 -24.18 21.00 4.10
C GLY A 77 -25.24 21.42 3.07
N LYS A 78 -26.47 21.58 3.55
CA LYS A 78 -27.65 21.91 2.73
C LYS A 78 -27.40 23.18 1.90
N SER A 79 -27.59 23.07 0.59
CA SER A 79 -27.66 24.24 -0.29
C SER A 79 -28.84 25.15 0.09
N PRO A 80 -28.84 26.44 -0.30
CA PRO A 80 -29.99 27.34 -0.12
C PRO A 80 -31.30 26.83 -0.78
N LYS A 81 -31.22 25.78 -1.61
CA LYS A 81 -32.34 25.13 -2.31
C LYS A 81 -32.62 23.70 -1.82
N GLY A 82 -32.12 23.29 -0.66
CA GLY A 82 -32.49 22.02 -0.02
C GLY A 82 -31.83 20.75 -0.61
N GLY A 83 -30.99 20.86 -1.63
CA GLY A 83 -30.19 19.74 -2.13
C GLY A 83 -28.89 19.53 -1.34
N VAL A 84 -28.52 18.26 -1.11
CA VAL A 84 -27.17 17.86 -0.63
C VAL A 84 -26.18 18.14 -1.75
N ARG A 85 -25.18 18.98 -1.50
CA ARG A 85 -24.08 19.21 -2.45
C ARG A 85 -22.87 18.45 -1.92
N SER A 86 -22.42 17.39 -2.60
CA SER A 86 -21.08 16.87 -2.29
C SER A 86 -20.05 17.84 -2.90
N LYS A 87 -19.07 18.26 -2.11
CA LYS A 87 -17.93 19.02 -2.62
C LYS A 87 -16.78 18.03 -2.75
N ALA A 88 -16.44 17.66 -3.97
CA ALA A 88 -15.26 16.84 -4.21
C ALA A 88 -14.01 17.72 -4.04
N ARG A 89 -13.07 17.27 -3.19
CA ARG A 89 -11.77 17.90 -3.00
C ARG A 89 -10.70 17.01 -3.61
N ALA A 90 -9.98 17.54 -4.59
CA ALA A 90 -8.80 16.89 -5.13
C ALA A 90 -7.58 17.18 -4.24
N CYS A 91 -6.84 16.13 -3.89
CA CYS A 91 -5.64 16.18 -3.08
C CYS A 91 -4.48 15.54 -3.83
N ASP A 92 -3.39 16.28 -4.02
CA ASP A 92 -2.19 15.82 -4.73
C ASP A 92 -1.11 15.45 -3.70
N LEU A 93 -0.61 14.21 -3.80
CA LEU A 93 0.33 13.57 -2.87
C LEU A 93 1.73 13.50 -3.49
N ASP A 94 2.47 14.61 -3.41
CA ASP A 94 3.79 14.74 -4.02
C ASP A 94 4.93 14.18 -3.12
N ASN A 95 6.09 13.88 -3.69
CA ASN A 95 7.30 13.47 -2.96
C ASN A 95 7.92 14.62 -2.14
N ARG A 96 7.47 15.86 -2.35
CA ARG A 96 7.84 17.02 -1.55
C ARG A 96 7.09 17.08 -0.21
N ASP A 97 5.98 16.36 -0.12
CA ASP A 97 5.20 16.24 1.09
C ASP A 97 5.93 15.31 2.07
N LYS A 98 6.48 15.92 3.13
CA LYS A 98 7.22 15.21 4.17
C LYS A 98 6.30 14.29 4.97
N PHE A 99 5.06 14.71 5.21
CA PHE A 99 4.11 13.91 5.95
C PHE A 99 3.78 12.64 5.17
N TRP A 100 3.40 12.80 3.88
CA TRP A 100 3.14 11.67 2.99
C TRP A 100 4.34 10.74 2.87
N THR A 101 5.54 11.27 2.59
CA THR A 101 6.74 10.45 2.40
C THR A 101 7.10 9.63 3.63
N THR A 102 6.86 10.18 4.82
CA THR A 102 7.13 9.53 6.11
C THR A 102 6.07 8.48 6.45
N HIS A 103 4.80 8.80 6.25
CA HIS A 103 3.67 8.03 6.79
C HIS A 103 2.89 7.20 5.76
N LYS A 104 3.18 7.30 4.45
CA LYS A 104 2.47 6.52 3.40
C LYS A 104 2.46 5.00 3.66
N GLY A 105 3.54 4.47 4.23
CA GLY A 105 3.68 3.06 4.60
C GLY A 105 3.24 2.71 6.01
N SER A 106 2.89 3.70 6.84
CA SER A 106 2.52 3.50 8.23
C SER A 106 1.11 2.93 8.36
N PRO A 107 0.83 2.14 9.42
CA PRO A 107 -0.53 1.75 9.77
C PRO A 107 -1.42 2.97 9.97
N PHE A 108 -2.68 2.88 9.54
CA PHE A 108 -3.64 3.98 9.59
C PHE A 108 -3.80 4.62 10.98
N PRO A 109 -3.85 3.86 12.10
CA PRO A 109 -3.91 4.47 13.43
C PRO A 109 -2.71 5.37 13.74
N THR A 110 -1.50 4.94 13.37
CA THR A 110 -0.28 5.74 13.54
C THR A 110 -0.32 7.02 12.71
N VAL A 111 -0.91 6.98 11.52
CA VAL A 111 -1.09 8.17 10.68
C VAL A 111 -2.04 9.17 11.34
N ALA A 112 -3.14 8.70 11.92
CA ALA A 112 -4.08 9.58 12.61
C ALA A 112 -3.46 10.26 13.84
N GLU A 113 -2.67 9.52 14.63
CA GLU A 113 -1.89 10.08 15.73
C GLU A 113 -0.89 11.13 15.24
N ALA A 114 -0.16 10.84 14.15
CA ALA A 114 0.80 11.78 13.57
C ALA A 114 0.14 13.07 13.03
N ILE A 115 -1.06 12.97 12.42
CA ILE A 115 -1.84 14.16 11.99
C ILE A 115 -2.19 15.01 13.21
N GLN A 116 -2.63 14.38 14.30
CA GLN A 116 -3.01 15.08 15.52
C GLN A 116 -1.80 15.78 16.15
N GLU A 117 -0.64 15.13 16.17
CA GLU A 117 0.61 15.71 16.66
C GLU A 117 1.04 16.92 15.81
N GLU A 118 1.03 16.79 14.48
CA GLU A 118 1.37 17.89 13.55
C GLU A 118 0.42 19.09 13.72
N LEU A 119 -0.87 18.83 13.97
CA LEU A 119 -1.88 19.86 14.21
C LEU A 119 -1.66 20.58 15.55
N GLU A 120 -1.28 19.87 16.61
CA GLU A 120 -0.95 20.47 17.91
C GLU A 120 0.34 21.31 17.83
N GLN A 121 1.37 20.80 17.14
CA GLN A 121 2.60 21.57 16.88
C GLN A 121 2.32 22.83 16.06
N TYR A 122 1.42 22.75 15.07
CA TYR A 122 0.98 23.91 14.30
C TYR A 122 0.28 24.95 15.17
N ARG A 123 -0.66 24.54 16.03
CA ARG A 123 -1.36 25.44 16.96
C ARG A 123 -0.40 26.18 17.90
N SER A 124 0.54 25.45 18.48
CA SER A 124 1.58 26.04 19.34
C SER A 124 2.42 27.09 18.60
N SER A 125 2.80 26.80 17.36
CA SER A 125 3.56 27.73 16.50
C SER A 125 2.73 28.95 16.11
N GLU A 126 1.43 28.78 15.80
CA GLU A 126 0.50 29.87 15.47
C GLU A 126 0.28 30.79 16.67
N GLU A 127 0.13 30.23 17.88
CA GLU A 127 0.00 30.98 19.13
C GLU A 127 1.26 31.78 19.45
N GLU A 128 2.45 31.22 19.20
CA GLU A 128 3.72 31.94 19.35
C GLU A 128 3.80 33.13 18.39
N VAL A 129 3.46 32.94 17.11
CA VAL A 129 3.42 34.02 16.12
C VAL A 129 2.40 35.09 16.51
N LYS A 130 1.22 34.69 17.00
CA LYS A 130 0.19 35.61 17.47
C LYS A 130 0.64 36.38 18.72
N ARG A 131 1.31 35.73 19.66
CA ARG A 131 1.90 36.35 20.85
C ARG A 131 3.01 37.34 20.47
N LEU A 132 3.88 36.97 19.53
CA LEU A 132 4.90 37.86 19.01
C LEU A 132 4.25 39.09 18.37
N LYS A 133 3.24 38.92 17.51
CA LYS A 133 2.48 40.03 16.93
C LYS A 133 1.83 40.94 17.99
N ALA A 134 1.22 40.37 19.01
CA ALA A 134 0.58 41.11 20.11
C ALA A 134 1.58 41.85 21.00
N SER A 135 2.73 41.24 21.33
CA SER A 135 3.79 41.86 22.12
C SER A 135 4.43 43.08 21.43
N MET A 136 4.17 43.25 20.14
CA MET A 136 4.67 44.34 19.31
C MET A 136 3.69 45.50 19.14
N GLY A 137 2.51 45.47 19.79
CA GLY A 137 1.57 46.59 19.79
C GLY A 137 0.93 46.91 18.43
N LEU A 138 1.05 46.03 17.42
CA LEU A 138 0.51 46.23 16.07
C LEU A 138 -1.02 46.19 15.97
N ASP A 139 -1.72 45.99 17.07
CA ASP A 139 -3.19 46.12 17.16
C ASP A 139 -3.63 47.52 17.63
N ASN A 140 -2.70 48.41 18.01
CA ASN A 140 -2.98 49.80 18.37
C ASN A 140 -2.15 50.76 17.53
N GLU A 141 -2.80 51.70 16.84
CA GLU A 141 -2.22 52.84 16.11
C GLU A 141 -1.53 53.84 17.07
N SER A 142 -0.53 53.41 17.84
CA SER A 142 0.27 54.31 18.67
C SER A 142 1.72 54.37 18.18
N ASP A 143 1.99 55.43 17.43
CA ASP A 143 3.22 55.85 16.75
C ASP A 143 4.39 56.20 17.70
N ALA A 144 4.58 55.45 18.80
CA ALA A 144 5.48 55.86 19.89
C ALA A 144 6.35 54.76 20.50
N ALA A 145 6.73 53.72 19.74
CA ALA A 145 7.56 52.63 20.26
C ALA A 145 8.80 52.29 19.39
N ILE A 146 9.46 53.31 18.82
CA ILE A 146 10.65 53.13 17.96
C ILE A 146 11.95 52.88 18.76
N SER A 147 11.92 52.95 20.10
CA SER A 147 13.15 53.00 20.92
C SER A 147 13.67 51.66 21.51
N LEU A 148 13.09 50.49 21.20
CA LEU A 148 13.54 49.18 21.77
C LEU A 148 13.80 48.09 20.70
N MET A 149 14.37 48.47 19.54
CA MET A 149 14.20 47.76 18.26
C MET A 149 15.39 46.94 17.71
N SER A 150 16.36 46.44 18.49
CA SER A 150 17.40 45.54 17.91
C SER A 150 17.00 44.05 17.96
N ASP A 151 16.67 43.52 19.13
CA ASP A 151 16.35 42.09 19.30
C ASP A 151 14.96 41.71 18.76
N ASN A 152 14.01 42.63 18.82
CA ASN A 152 12.65 42.41 18.32
C ASN A 152 12.57 42.46 16.79
N THR A 153 13.45 43.20 16.11
CA THR A 153 13.48 43.28 14.63
C THR A 153 14.02 42.00 14.01
N ALA A 154 15.02 41.36 14.65
CA ALA A 154 15.51 40.05 14.23
C ALA A 154 14.46 38.95 14.42
N ARG A 155 13.74 38.96 15.56
CA ARG A 155 12.62 38.03 15.82
C ARG A 155 11.43 38.27 14.89
N LEU A 156 11.10 39.52 14.57
CA LEU A 156 10.07 39.87 13.60
C LEU A 156 10.45 39.41 12.19
N THR A 157 11.69 39.66 11.75
CA THR A 157 12.18 39.17 10.45
C THR A 157 12.09 37.64 10.36
N THR A 158 12.43 36.94 11.44
CA THR A 158 12.34 35.47 11.50
C THR A 158 10.89 34.98 11.44
N ALA A 159 9.97 35.61 12.17
CA ALA A 159 8.53 35.26 12.15
C ALA A 159 7.86 35.57 10.80
N VAL A 160 8.21 36.69 10.17
CA VAL A 160 7.71 37.05 8.83
C VAL A 160 8.22 36.05 7.78
N ASN A 161 9.47 35.60 7.89
CA ASN A 161 10.02 34.58 7.01
C ASN A 161 9.43 33.17 7.23
N SER A 162 8.89 32.87 8.41
CA SER A 162 8.29 31.56 8.72
C SER A 162 6.79 31.47 8.41
N LEU A 163 6.09 32.60 8.23
CA LEU A 163 4.66 32.62 7.88
C LEU A 163 4.30 31.80 6.64
N PRO A 164 5.00 31.92 5.49
CA PRO A 164 4.71 31.09 4.32
C PRO A 164 4.86 29.59 4.59
N GLN A 165 5.83 29.22 5.43
CA GLN A 165 6.08 27.82 5.81
C GLN A 165 4.95 27.29 6.71
N LEU A 166 4.44 28.11 7.63
CA LEU A 166 3.30 27.76 8.48
C LEU A 166 2.01 27.61 7.68
N LEU A 167 1.76 28.48 6.69
CA LEU A 167 0.60 28.37 5.80
C LEU A 167 0.64 27.08 4.96
N GLU A 168 1.80 26.75 4.40
CA GLU A 168 1.97 25.49 3.65
C GLU A 168 1.83 24.27 4.57
N LYS A 169 2.40 24.33 5.77
CA LYS A 169 2.23 23.29 6.80
C LYS A 169 0.75 23.06 7.12
N LYS A 170 -0.03 24.13 7.35
CA LYS A 170 -1.49 24.05 7.54
C LYS A 170 -2.18 23.41 6.35
N ARG A 171 -1.84 23.83 5.13
CA ARG A 171 -2.44 23.29 3.90
C ARG A 171 -2.24 21.78 3.79
N LEU A 172 -1.05 21.28 4.11
CA LEU A 172 -0.73 19.85 4.12
C LEU A 172 -1.48 19.10 5.22
N ILE A 173 -1.54 19.65 6.44
CA ILE A 173 -2.32 19.08 7.55
C ILE A 173 -3.80 18.96 7.13
N ASP A 174 -4.41 20.05 6.65
CA ASP A 174 -5.81 20.06 6.22
C ASP A 174 -6.06 19.06 5.08
N MET A 175 -5.10 18.89 4.17
CA MET A 175 -5.18 17.89 3.10
C MET A 175 -5.20 16.46 3.66
N HIS A 176 -4.25 16.12 4.52
CA HIS A 176 -4.18 14.79 5.13
C HIS A 176 -5.35 14.50 6.06
N THR A 177 -5.86 15.49 6.80
CA THR A 177 -7.08 15.36 7.59
C THR A 177 -8.29 15.04 6.72
N THR A 178 -8.46 15.71 5.56
CA THR A 178 -9.54 15.37 4.61
C THR A 178 -9.39 13.93 4.12
N ILE A 179 -8.18 13.51 3.67
CA ILE A 179 -7.95 12.15 3.19
C ILE A 179 -8.22 11.12 4.29
N ALA A 180 -7.68 11.33 5.50
CA ALA A 180 -7.86 10.42 6.62
C ALA A 180 -9.33 10.32 7.06
N THR A 181 -10.08 11.42 6.99
CA THR A 181 -11.53 11.43 7.22
C THR A 181 -12.28 10.62 6.16
N GLY A 182 -11.91 10.76 4.88
CA GLY A 182 -12.46 9.96 3.79
C GLY A 182 -12.23 8.46 3.98
N ILE A 183 -11.00 8.07 4.33
CA ILE A 183 -10.65 6.67 4.66
C ILE A 183 -11.46 6.19 5.87
N LEU A 184 -11.53 6.96 6.94
CA LEU A 184 -12.26 6.59 8.16
C LEU A 184 -13.76 6.39 7.87
N ASN A 185 -14.36 7.23 7.04
CA ASN A 185 -15.75 7.09 6.63
C ASN A 185 -15.97 5.79 5.85
N ALA A 186 -15.08 5.45 4.91
CA ALA A 186 -15.15 4.20 4.16
C ALA A 186 -14.97 2.96 5.06
N ILE A 187 -14.03 3.00 6.01
CA ILE A 187 -13.84 1.93 7.01
C ILE A 187 -15.13 1.72 7.81
N LYS A 188 -15.74 2.80 8.31
CA LYS A 188 -16.98 2.73 9.11
C LYS A 188 -18.17 2.24 8.30
N SER A 189 -18.39 2.79 7.11
CA SER A 189 -19.57 2.48 6.31
C SER A 189 -19.57 1.04 5.79
N ARG A 190 -18.39 0.48 5.51
CA ARG A 190 -18.24 -0.89 4.98
C ARG A 190 -17.79 -1.91 6.04
N ARG A 191 -17.58 -1.49 7.29
CA ARG A 191 -17.01 -2.32 8.39
C ARG A 191 -15.72 -3.04 7.98
N LEU A 192 -14.81 -2.31 7.33
CA LEU A 192 -13.57 -2.87 6.79
C LEU A 192 -12.63 -3.42 7.88
N ASP A 193 -12.76 -2.92 9.10
CA ASP A 193 -12.05 -3.43 10.27
C ASP A 193 -12.40 -4.90 10.57
N THR A 194 -13.69 -5.25 10.46
CA THR A 194 -14.18 -6.61 10.65
C THR A 194 -13.73 -7.52 9.50
N LEU A 195 -13.83 -7.04 8.27
CA LEU A 195 -13.43 -7.80 7.08
C LEU A 195 -11.92 -8.10 7.09
N PHE A 196 -11.10 -7.09 7.38
CA PHE A 196 -9.64 -7.26 7.51
C PHE A 196 -9.27 -8.32 8.55
N GLU A 197 -9.91 -8.31 9.73
CA GLU A 197 -9.67 -9.33 10.76
C GLU A 197 -9.98 -10.75 10.26
N LEU A 198 -11.11 -10.93 9.58
CA LEU A 198 -11.54 -12.22 9.07
C LEU A 198 -10.59 -12.72 7.99
N GLU A 199 -10.17 -11.84 7.08
CA GLU A 199 -9.22 -12.16 6.02
C GLU A 199 -7.85 -12.57 6.58
N GLU A 200 -7.32 -11.84 7.57
CA GLU A 200 -6.06 -12.20 8.24
C GLU A 200 -6.16 -13.56 8.93
N LYS A 201 -7.29 -13.87 9.58
CA LYS A 201 -7.55 -15.20 10.15
C LYS A 201 -7.55 -16.28 9.08
N ILE A 202 -8.24 -16.06 7.96
CA ILE A 202 -8.32 -16.99 6.82
C ILE A 202 -6.95 -17.24 6.21
N MET A 203 -6.22 -16.17 5.88
CA MET A 203 -4.89 -16.26 5.29
C MET A 203 -3.92 -16.97 6.23
N SER A 204 -4.06 -16.76 7.54
CA SER A 204 -3.29 -17.43 8.58
C SER A 204 -3.72 -18.85 8.90
N LYS A 205 -4.73 -19.39 8.21
CA LYS A 205 -5.32 -20.71 8.46
C LYS A 205 -5.87 -20.87 9.89
N GLN A 206 -6.38 -19.79 10.48
CA GLN A 206 -7.07 -19.80 11.77
C GLN A 206 -8.57 -20.07 11.59
N SER A 207 -9.21 -20.63 12.62
CA SER A 207 -10.66 -20.79 12.65
C SER A 207 -11.36 -19.44 12.75
N LEU A 208 -12.48 -19.30 12.04
CA LEU A 208 -13.36 -18.15 12.17
C LEU A 208 -14.26 -18.32 13.40
N ASP A 209 -14.52 -17.22 14.11
CA ASP A 209 -15.40 -17.23 15.29
C ASP A 209 -16.88 -17.38 14.91
N ARG A 210 -17.23 -16.97 13.69
CA ARG A 210 -18.57 -17.12 13.10
C ARG A 210 -18.48 -17.78 11.73
N PRO A 211 -19.47 -18.59 11.32
CA PRO A 211 -19.51 -19.16 9.98
C PRO A 211 -19.47 -18.08 8.90
N LEU A 212 -18.65 -18.28 7.87
CA LEU A 212 -18.52 -17.32 6.76
C LEU A 212 -19.87 -17.01 6.09
N MET A 213 -20.74 -18.02 5.98
CA MET A 213 -22.08 -17.88 5.41
C MET A 213 -22.92 -16.80 6.11
N GLU A 214 -22.84 -16.70 7.45
CA GLU A 214 -23.58 -15.69 8.21
C GLU A 214 -23.05 -14.28 7.94
N ILE A 215 -21.74 -14.17 7.77
CA ILE A 215 -21.05 -12.90 7.49
C ILE A 215 -21.42 -12.40 6.08
N LEU A 216 -21.47 -13.29 5.09
CA LEU A 216 -21.88 -12.93 3.73
C LEU A 216 -23.36 -12.55 3.64
N ALA A 217 -24.22 -13.15 4.48
CA ALA A 217 -25.64 -12.85 4.55
C ALA A 217 -25.96 -11.53 5.29
N ASP A 218 -25.04 -11.03 6.14
CA ASP A 218 -25.25 -9.79 6.90
C ASP A 218 -25.34 -8.58 5.96
N PRO A 219 -26.47 -7.86 5.89
CA PRO A 219 -26.64 -6.71 5.01
C PRO A 219 -25.81 -5.49 5.44
N ASP A 220 -25.38 -5.43 6.71
CA ASP A 220 -24.64 -4.29 7.24
C ASP A 220 -23.11 -4.45 7.12
N THR A 221 -22.64 -5.60 6.61
CA THR A 221 -21.20 -5.91 6.53
C THR A 221 -20.72 -5.89 5.08
N GLY A 222 -19.90 -4.87 4.76
CA GLY A 222 -19.25 -4.73 3.47
C GLY A 222 -20.19 -4.38 2.31
N SER A 223 -19.59 -3.93 1.21
CA SER A 223 -20.25 -3.88 -0.09
C SER A 223 -20.32 -5.27 -0.73
N PRO A 224 -21.09 -5.46 -1.81
CA PRO A 224 -21.03 -6.72 -2.59
C PRO A 224 -19.61 -7.05 -3.07
N GLU A 225 -18.82 -6.03 -3.44
CA GLU A 225 -17.42 -6.21 -3.82
C GLU A 225 -16.58 -6.74 -2.65
N ASP A 226 -16.81 -6.26 -1.43
CA ASP A 226 -16.09 -6.72 -0.23
C ASP A 226 -16.42 -8.17 0.13
N LYS A 227 -17.69 -8.54 0.01
CA LYS A 227 -18.14 -9.92 0.21
C LYS A 227 -17.51 -10.87 -0.82
N MET A 228 -17.42 -10.44 -2.07
CA MET A 228 -16.75 -11.17 -3.13
C MET A 228 -15.24 -11.32 -2.84
N ARG A 229 -14.54 -10.25 -2.42
CA ARG A 229 -13.12 -10.29 -2.01
C ARG A 229 -12.90 -11.31 -0.90
N LEU A 230 -13.67 -11.21 0.19
CA LEU A 230 -13.59 -12.10 1.35
C LEU A 230 -13.78 -13.57 0.93
N PHE A 231 -14.80 -13.85 0.12
CA PHE A 231 -15.05 -15.21 -0.34
C PHE A 231 -13.96 -15.74 -1.27
N ILE A 232 -13.43 -14.92 -2.18
CA ILE A 232 -12.31 -15.36 -3.04
C ILE A 232 -11.09 -15.68 -2.19
N ILE A 233 -10.74 -14.86 -1.20
CA ILE A 233 -9.64 -15.13 -0.27
C ILE A 233 -9.88 -16.43 0.49
N TYR A 234 -11.09 -16.61 1.05
CA TYR A 234 -11.49 -17.85 1.70
C TYR A 234 -11.32 -19.05 0.78
N TYR A 235 -11.81 -18.94 -0.45
CA TYR A 235 -11.74 -20.02 -1.42
C TYR A 235 -10.29 -20.34 -1.78
N ILE A 236 -9.43 -19.35 -2.03
CA ILE A 236 -8.02 -19.58 -2.38
C ILE A 236 -7.28 -20.27 -1.22
N CYS A 237 -7.47 -19.81 0.01
CA CYS A 237 -6.76 -20.32 1.18
C CYS A 237 -7.30 -21.68 1.69
N SER A 238 -8.54 -22.03 1.36
CA SER A 238 -9.16 -23.29 1.75
C SER A 238 -8.67 -24.48 0.90
N HIS A 239 -8.25 -25.56 1.56
CA HIS A 239 -7.65 -26.73 0.88
C HIS A 239 -8.65 -27.46 -0.02
N THR A 240 -9.88 -27.66 0.44
CA THR A 240 -10.90 -28.43 -0.26
C THR A 240 -12.27 -27.88 0.10
N MET A 241 -13.07 -27.56 -0.92
CA MET A 241 -14.47 -27.18 -0.78
C MET A 241 -15.26 -28.04 -1.76
N SER A 242 -16.38 -28.60 -1.31
CA SER A 242 -17.23 -29.42 -2.18
C SER A 242 -17.97 -28.54 -3.19
N GLU A 243 -18.39 -29.12 -4.32
CA GLU A 243 -19.20 -28.39 -5.31
C GLU A 243 -20.53 -27.90 -4.70
N VAL A 244 -21.18 -28.72 -3.86
CA VAL A 244 -22.43 -28.35 -3.17
C VAL A 244 -22.22 -27.15 -2.24
N GLU A 245 -21.11 -27.12 -1.52
CA GLU A 245 -20.77 -25.99 -0.65
C GLU A 245 -20.43 -24.74 -1.47
N TYR A 246 -19.70 -24.90 -2.57
CA TYR A 246 -19.39 -23.82 -3.50
C TYR A 246 -20.66 -23.19 -4.08
N ASP A 247 -21.60 -23.98 -4.55
CA ASP A 247 -22.86 -23.50 -5.11
C ASP A 247 -23.71 -22.79 -4.05
N ARG A 248 -23.69 -23.28 -2.81
CA ARG A 248 -24.37 -22.60 -1.68
C ARG A 248 -23.79 -21.20 -1.42
N TYR A 249 -22.47 -21.04 -1.46
CA TYR A 249 -21.84 -19.72 -1.34
C TYR A 249 -22.14 -18.82 -2.55
N CYS A 250 -22.18 -19.38 -3.77
CA CYS A 250 -22.55 -18.63 -4.97
C CYS A 250 -23.97 -18.05 -4.84
N SER A 251 -24.94 -18.86 -4.43
CA SER A 251 -26.32 -18.39 -4.20
C SER A 251 -26.40 -17.30 -3.14
N ALA A 252 -25.62 -17.39 -2.06
CA ALA A 252 -25.58 -16.37 -1.03
C ALA A 252 -24.95 -15.05 -1.53
N LEU A 253 -23.89 -15.13 -2.33
CA LEU A 253 -23.24 -13.97 -2.93
C LEU A 253 -24.14 -13.28 -3.96
N GLU A 254 -24.84 -14.06 -4.79
CA GLU A 254 -25.82 -13.54 -5.75
C GLU A 254 -26.99 -12.86 -5.04
N ALA A 255 -27.51 -13.46 -3.96
CA ALA A 255 -28.52 -12.84 -3.11
C ALA A 255 -28.03 -11.53 -2.44
N ALA A 256 -26.73 -11.43 -2.17
CA ALA A 256 -26.08 -10.21 -1.68
C ALA A 256 -25.76 -9.19 -2.80
N GLY A 257 -26.16 -9.46 -4.06
CA GLY A 257 -25.97 -8.57 -5.21
C GLY A 257 -24.58 -8.65 -5.85
N CYS A 258 -23.83 -9.73 -5.61
CA CYS A 258 -22.49 -9.89 -6.17
C CYS A 258 -22.53 -10.42 -7.61
N ASP A 259 -21.57 -9.98 -8.42
CA ASP A 259 -21.27 -10.55 -9.73
C ASP A 259 -20.45 -11.84 -9.57
N LEU A 260 -20.96 -12.99 -10.05
CA LEU A 260 -20.26 -14.28 -9.93
C LEU A 260 -19.19 -14.52 -11.01
N ARG A 261 -19.08 -13.68 -12.04
CA ARG A 261 -18.11 -13.87 -13.14
C ARG A 261 -16.65 -14.00 -12.67
N PRO A 262 -16.15 -13.21 -11.69
CA PRO A 262 -14.83 -13.43 -11.12
C PRO A 262 -14.60 -14.85 -10.60
N LEU A 263 -15.64 -15.48 -10.02
CA LEU A 263 -15.53 -16.81 -9.43
C LEU A 263 -15.36 -17.91 -10.48
N ALA A 264 -15.93 -17.75 -11.67
CA ALA A 264 -15.74 -18.69 -12.77
C ALA A 264 -14.25 -18.81 -13.13
N TYR A 265 -13.56 -17.68 -13.26
CA TYR A 265 -12.12 -17.66 -13.52
C TYR A 265 -11.32 -18.19 -12.34
N ILE A 266 -11.62 -17.75 -11.11
CA ILE A 266 -10.91 -18.20 -9.90
C ILE A 266 -11.05 -19.71 -9.68
N LYS A 267 -12.22 -20.30 -9.97
CA LYS A 267 -12.45 -21.77 -9.91
C LYS A 267 -11.52 -22.51 -10.88
N ARG A 268 -11.44 -22.04 -12.13
CA ARG A 268 -10.55 -22.60 -13.15
C ARG A 268 -9.08 -22.43 -12.78
N TRP A 269 -8.68 -21.24 -12.34
CA TRP A 269 -7.32 -20.94 -11.89
C TRP A 269 -6.90 -21.85 -10.73
N LYS A 270 -7.76 -22.00 -9.70
CA LYS A 270 -7.46 -22.84 -8.53
C LYS A 270 -7.27 -24.31 -8.91
N ALA A 271 -8.03 -24.81 -9.88
CA ALA A 271 -7.87 -26.17 -10.40
C ALA A 271 -6.48 -26.38 -11.03
N TYR A 272 -5.98 -25.43 -11.81
CA TYR A 272 -4.62 -25.49 -12.37
C TYR A 272 -3.53 -25.27 -11.32
N ALA A 273 -3.72 -24.31 -10.40
CA ALA A 273 -2.75 -24.01 -9.36
C ALA A 273 -2.49 -25.23 -8.45
N LYS A 274 -3.51 -26.05 -8.17
CA LYS A 274 -3.36 -27.32 -7.45
C LYS A 274 -2.46 -28.35 -8.16
N MET A 275 -2.35 -28.26 -9.48
CA MET A 275 -1.50 -29.17 -10.27
C MET A 275 -0.03 -28.72 -10.27
N THR A 276 0.24 -27.44 -9.98
CA THR A 276 1.57 -26.83 -10.14
C THR A 276 2.20 -26.30 -8.85
N ALA A 277 1.44 -26.09 -7.77
CA ALA A 277 1.91 -25.37 -6.59
C ALA A 277 2.09 -26.24 -5.33
N ASN A 278 3.10 -25.90 -4.54
CA ASN A 278 3.36 -26.43 -3.21
C ASN A 278 2.41 -25.75 -2.17
N PRO A 279 1.74 -26.46 -1.24
CA PRO A 279 0.53 -25.97 -0.52
C PRO A 279 0.69 -24.81 0.51
N ASN A 280 1.86 -24.17 0.62
CA ASN A 280 2.24 -23.38 1.81
C ASN A 280 2.70 -21.93 1.56
N GLN A 281 2.05 -21.22 0.64
CA GLN A 281 2.41 -19.82 0.36
C GLN A 281 1.91 -18.82 1.43
N TYR A 282 0.75 -19.06 2.06
CA TYR A 282 0.16 -18.14 3.06
C TYR A 282 0.34 -18.54 4.53
N ALA A 283 1.29 -19.45 4.85
CA ALA A 283 1.45 -19.88 6.23
C ALA A 283 2.09 -18.78 7.11
N GLY A 284 1.31 -18.27 8.08
CA GLY A 284 1.80 -17.65 9.32
C GLY A 284 1.58 -16.15 9.47
N GLY A 285 0.40 -15.69 9.87
CA GLY A 285 0.16 -14.24 10.05
C GLY A 285 -0.94 -13.88 11.04
N GLY A 286 -1.13 -14.65 12.12
CA GLY A 286 -2.23 -14.38 13.04
C GLY A 286 -2.15 -13.01 13.70
N THR A 287 -2.87 -12.01 13.21
CA THR A 287 -3.11 -10.73 13.90
C THR A 287 -4.29 -10.87 14.85
N LYS A 288 -4.10 -10.53 16.13
CA LYS A 288 -5.21 -10.36 17.06
C LYS A 288 -5.68 -8.91 16.97
N THR A 289 -6.71 -8.64 16.19
CA THR A 289 -7.36 -7.32 16.09
C THR A 289 -8.41 -7.20 17.20
N VAL A 290 -8.02 -6.77 18.39
CA VAL A 290 -9.00 -6.58 19.48
C VAL A 290 -9.79 -5.30 19.22
N SER A 291 -11.09 -5.43 18.92
CA SER A 291 -12.16 -4.38 18.95
C SER A 291 -11.66 -2.95 18.74
N MET A 292 -11.18 -2.68 17.52
CA MET A 292 -10.34 -1.51 17.19
C MET A 292 -11.11 -0.19 17.12
N PHE A 293 -12.44 -0.23 16.97
CA PHE A 293 -13.28 0.95 16.76
C PHE A 293 -14.38 1.15 17.79
N SER A 294 -14.58 0.23 18.74
CA SER A 294 -15.64 0.38 19.75
C SER A 294 -15.46 1.61 20.64
N LYS A 295 -14.23 2.10 20.79
CA LYS A 295 -13.89 3.35 21.50
C LYS A 295 -13.69 4.58 20.60
N LEU A 296 -13.71 4.42 19.28
CA LEU A 296 -13.52 5.51 18.32
C LEU A 296 -14.82 6.24 17.94
N VAL A 297 -15.96 5.79 18.50
CA VAL A 297 -17.31 6.18 18.05
C VAL A 297 -18.13 6.86 19.15
N SER A 298 -17.58 7.12 20.34
CA SER A 298 -18.34 7.76 21.44
C SER A 298 -18.21 9.28 21.55
N GLN A 299 -17.31 9.94 20.81
CA GLN A 299 -17.24 11.42 20.78
C GLN A 299 -17.43 11.95 19.36
N GLY A 300 -18.46 12.78 19.20
CA GLY A 300 -18.89 13.32 17.92
C GLY A 300 -17.86 14.26 17.27
N SER A 301 -17.84 14.21 15.94
CA SER A 301 -17.35 15.24 15.00
C SER A 301 -15.87 15.66 15.02
N SER A 302 -15.03 15.23 15.97
CA SER A 302 -13.59 15.48 15.94
C SER A 302 -12.82 14.21 15.59
N PHE A 303 -11.89 14.33 14.65
CA PHE A 303 -10.89 13.31 14.28
C PHE A 303 -9.93 13.10 15.47
N VAL A 304 -10.41 12.50 16.57
CA VAL A 304 -9.61 12.24 17.76
C VAL A 304 -9.56 10.72 17.99
N MET A 305 -8.45 10.11 17.60
CA MET A 305 -8.18 8.69 17.81
C MET A 305 -7.41 8.50 19.12
N GLU A 306 -8.10 8.56 20.26
CA GLU A 306 -7.52 8.19 21.54
C GLU A 306 -7.67 6.67 21.77
N GLY A 307 -6.55 5.93 21.83
CA GLY A 307 -6.54 4.57 22.38
C GLY A 307 -6.21 3.39 21.45
N VAL A 308 -5.70 3.58 20.23
CA VAL A 308 -5.36 2.46 19.30
C VAL A 308 -3.92 1.96 19.47
N LYS A 309 -3.38 2.01 20.70
CA LYS A 309 -1.96 1.75 21.00
C LYS A 309 -1.49 0.29 20.80
N ASN A 310 -2.39 -0.66 20.56
CA ASN A 310 -2.06 -2.09 20.56
C ASN A 310 -2.21 -2.79 19.21
N LEU A 311 -2.15 -2.05 18.09
CA LEU A 311 -2.16 -2.66 16.76
C LEU A 311 -0.78 -3.19 16.38
N VAL A 312 -0.41 -4.34 16.93
CA VAL A 312 0.73 -5.11 16.41
C VAL A 312 0.20 -5.94 15.24
N VAL A 313 0.14 -5.34 14.05
CA VAL A 313 0.11 -6.14 12.82
C VAL A 313 1.43 -6.89 12.79
N LYS A 314 1.39 -8.21 12.98
CA LYS A 314 2.59 -9.02 12.87
C LYS A 314 3.07 -8.91 11.43
N ARG A 315 4.28 -8.38 11.25
CA ARG A 315 4.91 -8.29 9.93
C ARG A 315 5.13 -9.70 9.41
N HIS A 316 4.40 -10.07 8.38
CA HIS A 316 4.58 -11.32 7.64
C HIS A 316 5.14 -11.00 6.26
N ASN A 317 6.03 -11.87 5.76
CA ASN A 317 6.52 -11.76 4.40
C ASN A 317 5.49 -12.39 3.45
N LEU A 318 4.87 -11.56 2.61
CA LEU A 318 3.96 -11.98 1.55
C LEU A 318 4.68 -12.85 0.51
N PRO A 319 3.95 -13.62 -0.32
CA PRO A 319 4.55 -14.51 -1.32
C PRO A 319 5.66 -13.86 -2.16
N VAL A 320 5.43 -12.64 -2.69
CA VAL A 320 6.46 -11.87 -3.41
C VAL A 320 7.72 -11.68 -2.57
N THR A 321 7.57 -11.19 -1.34
CA THR A 321 8.69 -10.92 -0.44
C THR A 321 9.46 -12.18 -0.07
N ARG A 322 8.77 -13.31 0.13
CA ARG A 322 9.40 -14.60 0.40
C ARG A 322 10.24 -15.08 -0.78
N ILE A 323 9.69 -14.99 -2.00
CA ILE A 323 10.40 -15.32 -3.23
C ILE A 323 11.64 -14.43 -3.38
N VAL A 324 11.50 -13.12 -3.12
CA VAL A 324 12.61 -12.17 -3.18
C VAL A 324 13.69 -12.52 -2.16
N ASP A 325 13.34 -12.81 -0.91
CA ASP A 325 14.31 -13.20 0.13
C ASP A 325 15.03 -14.51 -0.24
N GLU A 326 14.31 -15.54 -0.67
CA GLU A 326 14.88 -16.83 -1.07
C GLU A 326 15.82 -16.71 -2.27
N LEU A 327 15.44 -15.94 -3.28
CA LEU A 327 16.24 -15.72 -4.49
C LEU A 327 17.44 -14.82 -4.21
N MET A 328 17.29 -13.72 -3.47
CA MET A 328 18.41 -12.82 -3.16
C MET A 328 19.46 -13.47 -2.24
N GLU A 329 19.06 -14.38 -1.36
CA GLU A 329 19.96 -15.10 -0.45
C GLU A 329 20.50 -16.42 -1.04
N MET A 330 20.12 -16.80 -2.26
CA MET A 330 20.48 -18.09 -2.88
C MET A 330 20.05 -19.32 -2.06
N ARG A 331 18.93 -19.21 -1.35
CA ARG A 331 18.39 -20.27 -0.46
C ARG A 331 17.27 -21.08 -1.10
N GLY A 332 16.96 -20.84 -2.37
CA GLY A 332 15.92 -21.53 -3.12
C GLY A 332 15.87 -21.10 -4.58
N GLY A 333 14.72 -21.34 -5.22
CA GLY A 333 14.46 -20.88 -6.59
C GLY A 333 14.81 -21.87 -7.71
N ASP A 334 14.85 -23.17 -7.42
CA ASP A 334 15.11 -24.18 -8.45
C ASP A 334 13.99 -24.30 -9.49
N ASP A 335 12.77 -23.94 -9.10
CA ASP A 335 11.60 -23.86 -10.00
C ASP A 335 11.64 -22.63 -10.93
N TYR A 336 12.57 -21.70 -10.72
CA TYR A 336 12.72 -20.49 -11.53
C TYR A 336 13.78 -20.65 -12.61
N ARG A 337 13.46 -20.19 -13.82
CA ARG A 337 14.42 -20.13 -14.92
C ARG A 337 15.46 -19.04 -14.65
N TYR A 338 16.74 -19.40 -14.75
CA TYR A 338 17.87 -18.48 -14.56
C TYR A 338 18.45 -18.04 -15.92
N PHE A 339 18.70 -16.74 -16.07
CA PHE A 339 19.27 -16.16 -17.27
C PHE A 339 20.45 -15.23 -16.89
N ASP A 340 21.60 -15.41 -17.54
CA ASP A 340 22.75 -14.49 -17.41
C ASP A 340 23.10 -13.89 -18.79
N PRO A 341 22.65 -12.66 -19.10
CA PRO A 341 22.90 -12.00 -20.37
C PRO A 341 24.39 -11.76 -20.68
N LYS A 342 25.26 -11.71 -19.65
CA LYS A 342 26.72 -11.52 -19.84
C LYS A 342 27.42 -12.82 -20.27
N GLN A 343 26.79 -13.98 -20.06
CA GLN A 343 27.32 -15.26 -20.51
C GLN A 343 26.97 -15.50 -21.98
N LEU A 344 27.82 -15.02 -22.88
CA LEU A 344 27.59 -15.02 -24.33
C LEU A 344 27.55 -16.41 -24.99
N ARG A 345 27.93 -17.48 -24.28
CA ARG A 345 28.14 -18.83 -24.83
C ARG A 345 27.11 -19.90 -24.40
N SER A 346 26.15 -19.60 -23.53
CA SER A 346 25.17 -20.63 -23.13
C SER A 346 24.04 -20.70 -24.14
N THR A 347 24.08 -21.69 -25.04
CA THR A 347 22.96 -22.04 -25.94
C THR A 347 21.83 -22.77 -25.21
N ASP A 348 22.11 -23.34 -24.04
CA ASP A 348 21.15 -24.06 -23.23
C ASP A 348 20.90 -23.32 -21.90
N VAL A 349 19.63 -22.98 -21.63
CA VAL A 349 19.21 -22.25 -20.40
C VAL A 349 19.40 -23.13 -19.16
N SER A 350 19.40 -24.45 -19.35
CA SER A 350 19.55 -25.45 -18.29
C SER A 350 20.97 -25.58 -17.73
N GLN A 351 21.99 -25.06 -18.44
CA GLN A 351 23.41 -25.23 -18.09
C GLN A 351 24.10 -23.93 -17.63
N VAL A 352 23.37 -22.83 -17.48
CA VAL A 352 23.95 -21.56 -17.02
C VAL A 352 24.37 -21.70 -15.54
N PRO A 353 25.66 -21.56 -15.19
CA PRO A 353 26.10 -21.62 -13.80
C PRO A 353 25.44 -20.52 -12.98
N LYS A 354 24.66 -20.90 -11.95
CA LYS A 354 24.05 -19.96 -11.01
C LYS A 354 25.17 -19.28 -10.20
N ASN A 355 25.09 -17.95 -10.09
CA ASN A 355 25.97 -17.21 -9.19
C ASN A 355 25.70 -17.63 -7.73
N LYS A 356 26.75 -17.98 -6.98
CA LYS A 356 26.61 -18.45 -5.58
C LYS A 356 26.67 -17.32 -4.55
N THR A 357 26.94 -16.09 -4.98
CA THR A 357 26.96 -14.94 -4.07
C THR A 357 25.56 -14.34 -3.90
N PRO A 358 25.15 -13.99 -2.67
CA PRO A 358 23.91 -13.27 -2.43
C PRO A 358 23.87 -11.94 -3.18
N PHE A 359 22.68 -11.55 -3.61
CA PHE A 359 22.44 -10.26 -4.27
C PHE A 359 22.06 -9.22 -3.24
N SER A 360 22.57 -7.99 -3.38
CA SER A 360 22.13 -6.85 -2.55
C SER A 360 21.14 -5.96 -3.27
N GLU A 361 21.05 -6.03 -4.61
CA GLU A 361 20.09 -5.27 -5.39
C GLU A 361 19.20 -6.20 -6.21
N ALA A 362 17.89 -5.97 -6.14
CA ALA A 362 16.91 -6.66 -6.96
C ALA A 362 15.89 -5.70 -7.59
N ILE A 363 15.48 -6.00 -8.81
CA ILE A 363 14.31 -5.43 -9.48
C ILE A 363 13.27 -6.55 -9.54
N VAL A 364 12.07 -6.29 -9.03
CA VAL A 364 10.95 -7.22 -9.02
C VAL A 364 9.88 -6.66 -9.94
N PHE A 365 9.50 -7.42 -10.97
CA PHE A 365 8.48 -7.03 -11.92
C PHE A 365 7.35 -8.05 -11.96
N VAL A 366 6.15 -7.66 -11.52
CA VAL A 366 4.95 -8.52 -11.55
C VAL A 366 4.14 -8.27 -12.82
N ILE A 367 4.02 -9.29 -13.66
CA ILE A 367 3.18 -9.28 -14.85
C ILE A 367 1.75 -9.64 -14.44
N GLY A 368 0.78 -8.82 -14.84
CA GLY A 368 -0.64 -9.06 -14.55
C GLY A 368 -1.20 -8.23 -13.40
N GLY A 369 -0.39 -7.36 -12.79
CA GLY A 369 -0.84 -6.38 -11.80
C GLY A 369 -0.05 -6.45 -10.50
N GLY A 370 0.34 -5.28 -10.02
CA GLY A 370 0.94 -5.07 -8.72
C GLY A 370 0.01 -4.30 -7.79
N ASN A 371 0.37 -4.20 -6.52
CA ASN A 371 -0.40 -3.46 -5.53
C ASN A 371 0.52 -2.83 -4.47
N TYR A 372 -0.04 -1.87 -3.72
CA TYR A 372 0.71 -1.17 -2.68
C TYR A 372 1.00 -2.01 -1.43
N ILE A 373 0.29 -3.12 -1.23
CA ILE A 373 0.53 -4.04 -0.10
C ILE A 373 1.85 -4.78 -0.31
N GLU A 374 2.06 -5.34 -1.51
CA GLU A 374 3.31 -5.99 -1.90
C GLU A 374 4.48 -5.02 -1.88
N TYR A 375 4.28 -3.83 -2.46
CA TYR A 375 5.27 -2.76 -2.41
C TYR A 375 5.67 -2.43 -0.97
N GLN A 376 4.71 -2.18 -0.08
CA GLN A 376 4.99 -1.84 1.31
C GLN A 376 5.67 -2.99 2.05
N ASN A 377 5.28 -4.24 1.77
CA ASN A 377 5.89 -5.41 2.38
C ASN A 377 7.37 -5.58 1.96
N LEU A 378 7.73 -5.29 0.72
CA LEU A 378 9.13 -5.24 0.26
C LEU A 378 9.92 -4.08 0.87
N VAL A 379 9.29 -2.92 1.07
CA VAL A 379 9.90 -1.79 1.80
C VAL A 379 10.20 -2.17 3.25
N ASP A 380 9.27 -2.82 3.94
CA ASP A 380 9.47 -3.27 5.32
C ASP A 380 10.53 -4.38 5.41
N TYR A 381 10.55 -5.29 4.44
CA TYR A 381 11.58 -6.31 4.30
C TYR A 381 12.98 -5.70 4.18
N THR A 382 13.18 -4.78 3.24
CA THR A 382 14.48 -4.13 3.02
C THR A 382 14.93 -3.34 4.24
N ARG A 383 14.01 -2.64 4.92
CA ARG A 383 14.27 -1.95 6.18
C ARG A 383 14.67 -2.92 7.30
N SER A 384 14.04 -4.09 7.39
CA SER A 384 14.38 -5.10 8.40
C SER A 384 15.79 -5.70 8.22
N LYS A 385 16.24 -5.82 6.96
CA LYS A 385 17.57 -6.35 6.60
C LYS A 385 18.68 -5.31 6.69
N ALA A 386 18.36 -4.02 6.79
CA ALA A 386 19.33 -2.93 6.82
C ALA A 386 20.06 -2.74 8.17
N GLY A 387 19.59 -3.36 9.27
CA GLY A 387 20.16 -3.16 10.61
C GLY A 387 20.06 -1.72 11.13
N VAL A 388 20.44 -1.47 12.39
CA VAL A 388 20.37 -0.13 13.05
C VAL A 388 21.51 0.80 12.60
N ALA A 389 22.52 0.29 11.90
CA ALA A 389 23.62 1.06 11.37
C ALA A 389 23.81 0.74 9.89
N ALA A 390 23.70 1.77 9.03
CA ALA A 390 23.93 1.70 7.60
C ALA A 390 25.35 1.18 7.30
N THR A 391 25.49 -0.14 7.21
CA THR A 391 26.70 -0.81 6.75
C THR A 391 26.62 -0.97 5.23
N PRO A 392 27.75 -0.99 4.51
CA PRO A 392 27.77 -1.29 3.07
C PRO A 392 27.30 -2.75 2.89
N GLY A 393 26.04 -2.93 2.50
CA GLY A 393 25.37 -4.24 2.49
C GLY A 393 23.85 -4.19 2.60
N SER A 394 23.24 -3.00 2.75
CA SER A 394 21.78 -2.86 2.77
C SER A 394 21.15 -3.40 1.48
N LYS A 395 20.11 -4.23 1.63
CA LYS A 395 19.35 -4.75 0.49
C LYS A 395 18.53 -3.61 -0.12
N ARG A 396 18.59 -3.46 -1.44
CA ARG A 396 17.78 -2.52 -2.21
C ARG A 396 16.88 -3.30 -3.15
N VAL A 397 15.58 -3.02 -3.08
CA VAL A 397 14.59 -3.65 -3.96
C VAL A 397 13.80 -2.56 -4.68
N ILE A 398 13.73 -2.65 -6.00
CA ILE A 398 12.85 -1.85 -6.84
C ILE A 398 11.67 -2.74 -7.23
N TYR A 399 10.46 -2.32 -6.93
CA TYR A 399 9.24 -3.02 -7.30
C TYR A 399 8.54 -2.32 -8.46
N GLY A 400 8.09 -3.10 -9.43
CA GLY A 400 7.29 -2.64 -10.56
C GLY A 400 6.29 -3.71 -10.97
N ALA A 401 5.32 -3.29 -11.77
CA ALA A 401 4.32 -4.19 -12.34
C ALA A 401 3.81 -3.64 -13.67
N SER A 402 3.07 -4.45 -14.42
CA SER A 402 2.40 -4.01 -15.65
C SER A 402 1.40 -2.87 -15.40
N THR A 403 0.69 -2.94 -14.28
CA THR A 403 -0.24 -1.94 -13.77
C THR A 403 -0.24 -2.02 -12.24
N LEU A 404 -0.60 -0.94 -11.54
CA LEU A 404 -0.90 -0.98 -10.11
C LEU A 404 -2.41 -0.97 -9.97
N ASN A 405 -3.00 -2.11 -9.59
CA ASN A 405 -4.45 -2.27 -9.53
C ASN A 405 -4.93 -2.23 -8.09
N ASN A 406 -6.05 -1.57 -7.83
CA ASN A 406 -6.76 -1.75 -6.56
C ASN A 406 -7.64 -3.02 -6.63
N ALA A 407 -8.25 -3.42 -5.51
CA ALA A 407 -9.00 -4.67 -5.44
C ALA A 407 -10.21 -4.66 -6.40
N LYS A 408 -10.85 -3.49 -6.57
CA LYS A 408 -11.99 -3.29 -7.48
C LYS A 408 -11.58 -3.47 -8.94
N GLU A 409 -10.48 -2.85 -9.37
CA GLU A 409 -9.94 -2.99 -10.72
C GLU A 409 -9.53 -4.44 -10.99
N PHE A 410 -8.93 -5.11 -10.00
CA PHE A 410 -8.55 -6.50 -10.12
C PHE A 410 -9.77 -7.43 -10.22
N LEU A 411 -10.81 -7.24 -9.39
CA LEU A 411 -12.09 -7.95 -9.52
C LEU A 411 -12.71 -7.74 -10.91
N LYS A 412 -12.64 -6.53 -11.46
CA LYS A 412 -13.13 -6.25 -12.81
C LYS A 412 -12.35 -7.04 -13.87
N GLN A 413 -11.03 -7.14 -13.75
CA GLN A 413 -10.21 -7.98 -14.64
C GLN A 413 -10.62 -9.46 -14.54
N LEU A 414 -10.83 -9.97 -13.33
CA LEU A 414 -11.31 -11.35 -13.12
C LEU A 414 -12.71 -11.56 -13.71
N SER A 415 -13.60 -10.57 -13.60
CA SER A 415 -14.94 -10.62 -14.20
C SER A 415 -14.87 -10.70 -15.73
N LEU A 416 -14.00 -9.91 -16.37
CA LEU A 416 -13.78 -9.97 -17.81
C LEU A 416 -13.23 -11.33 -18.25
N LEU A 417 -12.22 -11.85 -17.56
CA LEU A 417 -11.68 -13.19 -17.83
C LEU A 417 -12.73 -14.29 -17.62
N GLY A 418 -13.60 -14.14 -16.62
CA GLY A 418 -14.72 -15.04 -16.37
C GLY A 418 -15.76 -15.04 -17.50
N GLN A 419 -15.95 -13.91 -18.19
CA GLN A 419 -16.84 -13.82 -19.35
C GLN A 419 -16.28 -14.57 -20.54
N GLU A 420 -14.97 -14.48 -20.79
CA GLU A 420 -14.30 -15.17 -21.91
C GLU A 420 -14.26 -16.70 -21.75
N LEU A 421 -14.60 -17.22 -20.56
CA LEU A 421 -14.71 -18.67 -20.32
C LEU A 421 -16.02 -19.27 -20.84
N HIS A 422 -17.01 -18.44 -21.15
CA HIS A 422 -18.31 -18.80 -21.70
C HIS A 422 -18.40 -18.36 -23.16
#